data_AF-A0A9N9WI97-F1
#
_entry.id   AF-A0A9N9WI97-F1
#
_cell.length_a   1.000
_cell.length_b   1.000
_cell.length_c   1.000
_cell.angle_alpha   90.00
_cell.angle_beta   90.00
_cell.angle_gamma   90.00
#
_symmetry.space_group_name_H-M   'P 1'
#
loop_
_entity.id
_entity.type
_entity.pdbx_description
1 polymer ?
#
loop_
_entity_poly.entity_id
_entity_poly.type
_entity_poly.pdbx_seq_one_letter_code
_entity_poly.pdbx_strand_id
1 'polypeptide(L)'
;MLVQAAQKRVISPDDQAAIEHYQKLLSEYADSLANIRSLCDQAVDPMAFVQTAGEAMQRLREDTTNDNDPQKCAYASTAITKLANRVITVGMSSKDVRKDIELQKALKEAKEKLMAVVPGPNSRRSRIPDWKVTTAEILRTTGEVESVLGGEMIFKKQQTSDEPIFVSRIISS
;
A
#
# COMPACT_ATOMS: atom_id res chain seq x y z
N MET A 1 1.80 -25.55 16.52
CA MET A 1 2.86 -26.09 15.64
C MET A 1 3.92 -25.04 15.30
N LEU A 2 3.64 -23.95 14.56
CA LEU A 2 4.68 -22.94 14.23
C LEU A 2 5.31 -22.25 15.45
N VAL A 3 4.50 -21.85 16.43
CA VAL A 3 4.99 -21.22 17.69
C VAL A 3 5.92 -22.15 18.46
N GLN A 4 5.60 -23.45 18.51
CA GLN A 4 6.44 -24.45 19.18
C GLN A 4 7.74 -24.70 18.41
N ALA A 5 7.70 -24.73 17.08
CA ALA A 5 8.91 -24.83 16.26
C ALA A 5 9.82 -23.59 16.40
N ALA A 6 9.22 -22.40 16.51
CA ALA A 6 9.96 -21.18 16.80
C ALA A 6 10.64 -21.25 18.17
N GLN A 7 9.93 -21.71 19.19
CA GLN A 7 10.47 -21.89 20.54
C GLN A 7 11.64 -22.89 20.55
N LYS A 8 11.51 -24.02 19.84
CA LYS A 8 12.57 -25.02 19.72
C LYS A 8 13.83 -24.45 19.04
N ARG A 9 13.67 -23.66 17.98
CA ARG A 9 14.78 -22.97 17.31
C ARG A 9 15.49 -21.97 18.23
N VAL A 10 14.76 -21.27 19.11
CA VAL A 10 15.36 -20.34 20.07
C VAL A 10 16.18 -21.09 21.13
N ILE A 11 15.68 -22.23 21.61
CA ILE A 11 16.35 -23.05 22.61
C ILE A 11 17.58 -23.76 22.04
N SER A 12 17.54 -24.15 20.76
CA SER A 12 18.61 -24.88 20.07
C SER A 12 18.98 -24.18 18.77
N PRO A 13 19.71 -23.05 18.84
CA PRO A 13 19.95 -22.18 17.69
C PRO A 13 20.84 -22.79 16.61
N ASP A 14 21.70 -23.75 16.96
CA ASP A 14 22.62 -24.43 16.03
C ASP A 14 22.09 -25.80 15.55
N ASP A 15 20.90 -26.21 15.99
CA ASP A 15 20.26 -27.45 15.54
C ASP A 15 19.67 -27.24 14.14
N GLN A 16 20.39 -27.75 13.13
CA GLN A 16 20.00 -27.67 11.73
C GLN A 16 18.60 -28.24 11.46
N ALA A 17 18.21 -29.34 12.12
CA ALA A 17 16.89 -29.93 11.94
C ALA A 17 15.78 -29.04 12.53
N ALA A 18 16.04 -28.36 13.66
CA ALA A 18 15.12 -27.38 14.23
C ALA A 18 14.98 -26.14 13.34
N ILE A 19 16.08 -25.67 12.73
CA ILE A 19 16.07 -24.56 11.78
C ILE A 19 15.23 -24.90 10.54
N GLU A 20 15.50 -26.03 9.89
CA GLU A 20 14.81 -26.46 8.68
C GLU A 20 13.32 -26.71 8.94
N HIS A 21 13.00 -27.35 10.06
CA HIS A 21 11.62 -27.59 10.45
C HIS A 21 10.84 -26.29 10.68
N TYR A 22 11.46 -25.31 11.35
CA TYR A 22 10.85 -23.99 11.51
C TYR A 22 10.67 -23.26 10.17
N GLN A 23 11.69 -23.27 9.31
CA GLN A 23 11.63 -22.62 7.99
C GLN A 23 10.53 -23.24 7.12
N LYS A 24 10.40 -24.56 7.11
CA LYS A 24 9.32 -25.27 6.42
C LYS A 24 7.95 -24.82 6.90
N LEU A 25 7.70 -24.87 8.22
CA LEU A 25 6.42 -24.46 8.79
C LEU A 25 6.12 -22.97 8.54
N LEU A 26 7.15 -22.12 8.52
CA LEU A 26 7.00 -20.70 8.21
C LEU A 26 6.58 -20.49 6.75
N SER A 27 7.17 -21.25 5.82
CA SER A 27 6.78 -21.22 4.40
C SER A 27 5.34 -21.69 4.22
N GLU A 28 4.97 -22.83 4.79
CA GLU A 28 3.61 -23.38 4.70
C GLU A 28 2.55 -22.42 5.27
N TYR A 29 2.89 -21.72 6.36
CA TYR A 29 2.04 -20.68 6.93
C TYR A 29 1.91 -19.47 6.01
N ALA A 30 3.01 -19.01 5.41
CA ALA A 30 3.01 -17.90 4.45
C ALA A 30 2.16 -18.23 3.21
N ASP A 31 2.28 -19.45 2.68
CA ASP A 31 1.49 -19.93 1.54
C ASP A 31 0.00 -20.02 1.89
N SER A 32 -0.34 -20.52 3.08
CA SER A 32 -1.71 -20.58 3.57
C SER A 32 -2.34 -19.18 3.69
N LEU A 33 -1.60 -18.22 4.23
CA LEU A 33 -2.04 -16.82 4.31
C LEU A 33 -2.23 -16.20 2.93
N ALA A 34 -1.31 -16.45 1.99
CA ALA A 34 -1.42 -15.97 0.62
C ALA A 34 -2.67 -16.54 -0.07
N ASN A 35 -2.98 -17.82 0.15
CA ASN A 35 -4.18 -18.46 -0.40
C ASN A 35 -5.47 -17.86 0.18
N ILE A 36 -5.58 -17.74 1.51
CA ILE A 36 -6.74 -17.11 2.17
C ILE A 36 -6.94 -15.69 1.64
N ARG A 37 -5.86 -14.93 1.52
CA ARG A 37 -5.90 -13.57 0.98
C ARG A 37 -6.42 -13.53 -0.46
N SER A 38 -5.95 -14.44 -1.33
CA SER A 38 -6.41 -14.55 -2.72
C SER A 38 -7.91 -14.86 -2.79
N LEU A 39 -8.41 -15.74 -1.92
CA LEU A 39 -9.84 -16.06 -1.83
C LEU A 39 -10.65 -14.83 -1.39
N CYS A 40 -10.17 -14.06 -0.41
CA CYS A 40 -10.82 -12.82 0.01
C CYS A 40 -10.82 -11.77 -1.11
N ASP A 41 -9.70 -11.60 -1.82
CA ASP A 41 -9.57 -10.64 -2.93
C ASP A 41 -10.53 -11.00 -4.08
N GLN A 42 -10.82 -12.30 -4.30
CA GLN A 42 -11.81 -12.76 -5.28
C GLN A 42 -13.26 -12.58 -4.84
N ALA A 43 -13.52 -12.60 -3.53
CA ALA A 43 -14.86 -12.50 -2.95
C ALA A 43 -15.34 -11.06 -2.77
N VAL A 44 -14.45 -10.08 -2.93
CA VAL A 44 -14.74 -8.65 -2.75
C VAL A 44 -14.83 -7.98 -4.12
N ASP A 45 -15.76 -7.03 -4.25
CA ASP A 45 -15.82 -6.17 -5.43
C ASP A 45 -14.52 -5.34 -5.55
N PRO A 46 -13.79 -5.43 -6.68
CA PRO A 46 -12.52 -4.74 -6.86
C PRO A 46 -12.64 -3.22 -6.65
N MET A 47 -13.75 -2.60 -7.05
CA MET A 47 -13.90 -1.16 -6.92
C MET A 47 -14.13 -0.74 -5.47
N ALA A 48 -15.04 -1.43 -4.77
CA ALA A 48 -15.27 -1.22 -3.35
C ALA A 48 -13.99 -1.43 -2.52
N PHE A 49 -13.17 -2.43 -2.88
CA PHE A 49 -11.88 -2.65 -2.25
C PHE A 49 -10.92 -1.47 -2.46
N VAL A 50 -10.76 -1.00 -3.71
CA VAL A 50 -9.83 0.09 -4.05
C VAL A 50 -10.21 1.39 -3.34
N GLN A 51 -11.50 1.74 -3.32
CA GLN A 51 -11.98 2.93 -2.61
C GLN A 51 -11.68 2.85 -1.10
N THR A 52 -12.07 1.74 -0.47
CA THR A 52 -11.83 1.52 0.97
C THR A 52 -10.33 1.54 1.31
N ALA A 53 -9.51 0.95 0.45
CA ALA A 53 -8.06 0.96 0.61
C ALA A 53 -7.47 2.37 0.45
N GLY A 54 -7.99 3.16 -0.50
CA GLY A 54 -7.63 4.57 -0.69
C GLY A 54 -7.89 5.40 0.57
N GLU A 55 -9.08 5.27 1.15
CA GLU A 55 -9.40 5.97 2.41
C GLU A 55 -8.50 5.53 3.57
N ALA A 56 -8.24 4.23 3.71
CA ALA A 56 -7.36 3.72 4.76
C ALA A 56 -5.93 4.26 4.62
N MET A 57 -5.42 4.34 3.39
CA MET A 57 -4.10 4.90 3.10
C MET A 57 -4.03 6.41 3.41
N GLN A 58 -5.09 7.15 3.11
CA GLN A 58 -5.17 8.58 3.45
C GLN A 58 -5.19 8.80 4.97
N ARG A 59 -5.99 8.03 5.72
CA ARG A 59 -6.02 8.10 7.19
C ARG A 59 -4.64 7.83 7.81
N LEU A 60 -3.93 6.80 7.33
CA LEU A 60 -2.57 6.49 7.79
C LEU A 60 -1.56 7.63 7.53
N ARG A 61 -1.73 8.35 6.42
CA ARG A 61 -0.93 9.56 6.13
C ARG A 61 -1.28 10.70 7.07
N GLU A 62 -2.57 10.96 7.29
CA GLU A 62 -3.02 12.04 8.19
C GLU A 62 -2.51 11.81 9.63
N ASP A 63 -2.59 10.58 10.12
CA ASP A 63 -2.11 10.16 11.45
C ASP A 63 -0.62 10.36 11.68
N THR A 64 0.15 10.48 10.59
CA THR A 64 1.61 10.66 10.62
C THR A 64 2.04 12.05 10.18
N THR A 65 1.20 12.83 9.51
CA THR A 65 1.57 14.15 8.94
C THR A 65 2.07 15.13 10.01
N ASN A 66 1.41 15.16 11.17
CA ASN A 66 1.74 16.02 12.31
C ASN A 66 2.64 15.33 13.35
N ASP A 67 2.99 14.05 13.12
CA ASP A 67 3.78 13.25 14.03
C ASP A 67 5.25 13.25 13.59
N ASN A 68 6.17 13.36 14.56
CA ASN A 68 7.60 13.27 14.32
C ASN A 68 8.20 11.95 14.80
N ASP A 69 7.38 11.00 15.25
CA ASP A 69 7.83 9.64 15.59
C ASP A 69 8.30 8.89 14.33
N PRO A 70 9.61 8.67 14.14
CA PRO A 70 10.14 8.03 12.94
C PRO A 70 9.69 6.58 12.80
N GLN A 71 9.44 5.89 13.91
CA GLN A 71 9.05 4.48 13.93
C GLN A 71 7.59 4.32 13.50
N LYS A 72 6.70 5.17 14.00
CA LYS A 72 5.28 5.22 13.57
C LYS A 72 5.18 5.55 12.08
N CYS A 73 6.00 6.49 11.62
CA CYS A 73 6.01 6.91 10.23
C CYS A 73 6.56 5.84 9.27
N ALA A 74 7.61 5.13 9.67
CA ALA A 74 8.12 3.98 8.94
C ALA A 74 7.07 2.84 8.85
N TYR A 75 6.33 2.61 9.94
CA TYR A 75 5.22 1.66 9.96
C TYR A 75 4.11 2.06 8.99
N ALA A 76 3.65 3.32 9.04
CA ALA A 76 2.60 3.83 8.16
C ALA A 76 3.01 3.72 6.68
N SER A 77 4.24 4.13 6.35
CA SER A 77 4.78 4.02 4.99
C SER A 77 4.81 2.56 4.49
N THR A 78 5.19 1.61 5.35
CA THR A 78 5.17 0.18 5.05
C THR A 78 3.75 -0.34 4.84
N ALA A 79 2.80 0.08 5.69
CA ALA A 79 1.41 -0.30 5.57
C ALA A 79 0.77 0.23 4.27
N ILE A 80 1.00 1.51 3.96
CA ILE A 80 0.55 2.16 2.72
C ILE A 80 1.14 1.46 1.50
N THR A 81 2.44 1.14 1.50
CA THR A 81 3.09 0.37 0.43
C THR A 81 2.40 -0.98 0.17
N LYS A 82 2.09 -1.72 1.24
CA LYS A 82 1.45 -3.03 1.14
C LYS A 82 0.01 -2.91 0.61
N LEU A 83 -0.71 -1.87 1.02
CA LEU A 83 -2.06 -1.57 0.53
C LEU A 83 -2.05 -1.16 -0.95
N ALA A 84 -1.14 -0.27 -1.36
CA ALA A 84 -0.98 0.16 -2.75
C ALA A 84 -0.68 -1.03 -3.68
N ASN A 85 0.25 -1.92 -3.28
CA ASN A 85 0.54 -3.15 -4.02
C ASN A 85 -0.70 -4.07 -4.14
N ARG A 86 -1.55 -4.09 -3.11
CA ARG A 86 -2.79 -4.89 -3.12
C ARG A 86 -3.83 -4.28 -4.06
N VAL A 87 -4.02 -2.96 -4.02
CA VAL A 87 -4.91 -2.22 -4.95
C VAL A 87 -4.56 -2.54 -6.40
N ILE A 88 -3.27 -2.48 -6.75
CA ILE A 88 -2.81 -2.82 -8.10
C ILE A 88 -3.10 -4.30 -8.44
N THR A 89 -2.84 -5.22 -7.51
CA THR A 89 -3.02 -6.66 -7.75
C THR A 89 -4.50 -7.02 -7.92
N VAL A 90 -5.38 -6.46 -7.08
CA VAL A 90 -6.83 -6.63 -7.17
C VAL A 90 -7.35 -6.00 -8.46
N GLY A 91 -6.90 -4.79 -8.79
CA GLY A 91 -7.18 -4.14 -10.07
C GLY A 91 -6.83 -5.03 -11.25
N MET A 92 -5.58 -5.50 -11.35
CA MET A 92 -5.11 -6.41 -12.41
C MET A 92 -5.94 -7.70 -12.54
N SER A 93 -6.53 -8.17 -11.44
CA SER A 93 -7.35 -9.39 -11.43
C SER A 93 -8.79 -9.19 -11.93
N SER A 94 -9.24 -7.92 -12.03
CA SER A 94 -10.61 -7.57 -12.40
C SER A 94 -10.95 -8.00 -13.84
N LYS A 95 -12.23 -8.32 -14.06
CA LYS A 95 -12.71 -8.84 -15.36
C LYS A 95 -12.63 -7.80 -16.46
N ASP A 96 -12.74 -6.52 -16.12
CA ASP A 96 -12.72 -5.40 -17.07
C ASP A 96 -11.30 -5.11 -17.54
N VAL A 97 -10.32 -5.19 -16.63
CA VAL A 97 -8.90 -5.07 -16.96
C VAL A 97 -8.46 -6.19 -17.91
N ARG A 98 -9.00 -7.41 -17.79
CA ARG A 98 -8.65 -8.50 -18.74
C ARG A 98 -9.01 -8.20 -20.20
N LYS A 99 -9.96 -7.30 -20.45
CA LYS A 99 -10.47 -6.97 -21.79
C LYS A 99 -9.86 -5.69 -22.37
N ASP A 100 -9.14 -4.91 -21.56
CA ASP A 100 -8.58 -3.63 -21.94
C ASP A 100 -7.04 -3.65 -21.81
N ILE A 101 -6.37 -3.63 -22.96
CA ILE A 101 -4.90 -3.71 -23.06
C ILE A 101 -4.24 -2.42 -22.53
N GLU A 102 -4.85 -1.26 -22.74
CA GLU A 102 -4.31 0.03 -22.28
C GLU A 102 -4.39 0.12 -20.76
N LEU A 103 -5.51 -0.34 -20.20
CA LEU A 103 -5.71 -0.46 -18.76
C LEU A 103 -4.71 -1.44 -18.12
N GLN A 104 -4.42 -2.58 -18.74
CA GLN A 104 -3.38 -3.50 -18.27
C GLN A 104 -2.00 -2.86 -18.26
N LYS A 105 -1.66 -2.14 -19.34
CA LYS A 105 -0.37 -1.45 -19.47
C LYS A 105 -0.23 -0.37 -18.39
N ALA A 106 -1.24 0.46 -18.19
CA ALA A 106 -1.25 1.49 -17.15
C ALA A 106 -1.06 0.91 -15.74
N LEU A 107 -1.75 -0.19 -15.41
CA LEU A 107 -1.58 -0.86 -14.12
C LEU A 107 -0.19 -1.46 -13.95
N LYS A 108 0.40 -2.01 -15.02
CA LYS A 108 1.77 -2.55 -14.99
C LYS A 108 2.80 -1.45 -14.76
N GLU A 109 2.66 -0.32 -15.46
CA GLU A 109 3.51 0.85 -15.28
C GLU A 109 3.39 1.41 -13.84
N ALA A 110 2.17 1.48 -13.30
CA ALA A 110 1.95 1.89 -11.90
C ALA A 110 2.64 0.93 -10.91
N LYS A 111 2.62 -0.38 -11.19
CA LYS A 111 3.33 -1.37 -10.38
C LYS A 111 4.85 -1.16 -10.42
N GLU A 112 5.40 -0.91 -11.60
CA GLU A 112 6.83 -0.65 -11.79
C GLU A 112 7.26 0.63 -11.06
N LYS A 113 6.49 1.72 -11.18
CA LYS A 113 6.71 2.95 -10.42
C LYS A 113 6.68 2.70 -8.92
N LEU A 114 5.68 1.98 -8.41
CA LEU A 114 5.56 1.66 -6.98
C LEU A 114 6.79 0.89 -6.50
N MET A 115 7.22 -0.14 -7.23
CA MET A 115 8.39 -0.95 -6.86
C MET A 115 9.70 -0.15 -6.92
N ALA A 116 9.81 0.86 -7.78
CA ALA A 116 10.98 1.75 -7.84
C ALA A 116 11.09 2.71 -6.64
N VAL A 117 9.95 3.08 -6.06
CA VAL A 117 9.84 3.98 -4.91
C VAL A 117 10.06 3.24 -3.59
N VAL A 118 9.66 1.97 -3.51
CA VAL A 118 9.81 1.14 -2.32
C VAL A 118 11.28 0.75 -2.12
N PRO A 119 11.95 1.19 -1.04
CA PRO A 119 13.33 0.79 -0.80
C PRO A 119 13.41 -0.71 -0.55
N GLY A 120 14.31 -1.39 -1.27
CA GLY A 120 14.58 -2.81 -1.03
C GLY A 120 15.08 -3.06 0.40
N PRO A 121 14.79 -4.24 0.97
CA PRO A 121 15.28 -4.61 2.30
C PRO A 121 16.81 -4.49 2.33
N ASN A 122 17.35 -3.72 3.28
CA ASN A 122 18.78 -3.41 3.46
C ASN A 122 19.42 -2.37 2.51
N SER A 123 18.64 -1.63 1.70
CA SER A 123 19.19 -0.53 0.88
C SER A 123 19.61 0.69 1.72
N ARG A 124 20.61 1.49 1.32
CA ARG A 124 20.96 2.74 2.05
C ARG A 124 19.76 3.69 2.22
N ARG A 125 18.82 3.70 1.27
CA ARG A 125 17.54 4.45 1.35
C ARG A 125 16.62 3.97 2.48
N SER A 126 16.78 2.74 2.97
CA SER A 126 16.04 2.24 4.15
C SER A 126 16.55 2.82 5.48
N ARG A 127 17.76 3.41 5.53
CA ARG A 127 18.37 3.94 6.77
C ARG A 127 17.98 5.37 7.08
N ILE A 128 17.56 6.16 6.07
CA ILE A 128 16.97 7.48 6.24
C ILE A 128 15.88 7.63 5.17
N PRO A 129 14.68 7.08 5.39
CA PRO A 129 13.56 7.34 4.51
C PRO A 129 13.06 8.75 4.83
N ASP A 130 13.08 9.65 3.86
CA ASP A 130 12.07 10.72 3.86
C ASP A 130 10.73 10.05 3.55
N TRP A 131 10.16 9.49 4.61
CA TRP A 131 8.95 8.69 4.59
C TRP A 131 7.77 9.57 4.18
N LYS A 132 7.82 10.90 4.38
CA LYS A 132 6.80 11.84 3.92
C LYS A 132 6.80 11.88 2.40
N VAL A 133 7.97 12.05 1.79
CA VAL A 133 8.14 12.07 0.32
C VAL A 133 7.79 10.71 -0.29
N THR A 134 8.28 9.62 0.30
CA THR A 134 8.02 8.26 -0.19
C THR A 134 6.53 7.93 -0.11
N THR A 135 5.86 8.27 1.00
CA THR A 135 4.43 8.04 1.19
C THR A 135 3.59 8.87 0.23
N ALA A 136 3.94 10.14 0.00
CA ALA A 136 3.26 11.00 -0.95
C ALA A 136 3.31 10.42 -2.37
N GLU A 137 4.47 9.90 -2.80
CA GLU A 137 4.64 9.31 -4.12
C GLU A 137 3.88 7.98 -4.30
N ILE A 138 3.81 7.15 -3.25
CA ILE A 138 3.00 5.93 -3.25
C ILE A 138 1.51 6.26 -3.39
N LEU A 139 1.02 7.25 -2.65
CA LEU A 139 -0.38 7.69 -2.74
C LEU A 139 -0.69 8.26 -4.12
N ARG A 140 0.22 9.06 -4.70
CA ARG A 140 0.10 9.58 -6.06
C ARG A 140 -0.07 8.45 -7.08
N THR A 141 0.81 7.45 -7.02
CA THR A 141 0.76 6.26 -7.90
C THR A 141 -0.52 5.46 -7.69
N THR A 142 -1.01 5.36 -6.44
CA THR A 142 -2.26 4.67 -6.14
C THR A 142 -3.48 5.44 -6.64
N GLY A 143 -3.46 6.77 -6.60
CA GLY A 143 -4.49 7.61 -7.18
C GLY A 143 -4.54 7.52 -8.71
N GLU A 144 -3.39 7.34 -9.38
CA GLU A 144 -3.36 7.01 -10.82
C GLU A 144 -4.11 5.70 -11.08
N VAL A 145 -3.89 4.67 -10.25
CA VAL A 145 -4.55 3.36 -10.36
C VAL A 145 -6.07 3.45 -10.16
N GLU A 146 -6.52 4.22 -9.17
CA GLU A 146 -7.95 4.47 -8.93
C GLU A 146 -8.61 5.19 -10.12
N SER A 147 -7.97 6.24 -10.63
CA SER A 147 -8.45 6.98 -11.81
C SER A 147 -8.61 6.07 -13.02
N VAL A 148 -7.63 5.18 -13.21
CA VAL A 148 -7.55 4.24 -14.33
C VAL A 148 -8.63 3.14 -14.19
N LEU A 149 -9.02 2.78 -12.97
CA LEU A 149 -10.09 1.81 -12.69
C LEU A 149 -11.51 2.43 -12.69
N GLY A 150 -11.65 3.74 -12.95
CA GLY A 150 -12.94 4.42 -13.02
C GLY A 150 -13.49 4.90 -11.67
N GLY A 151 -12.67 4.95 -10.62
CA GLY A 151 -13.05 5.53 -9.34
C GLY A 151 -13.15 7.05 -9.41
N GLU A 152 -14.20 7.63 -8.80
CA GLU A 152 -14.20 9.07 -8.50
C GLU A 152 -12.93 9.42 -7.73
N MET A 153 -12.16 10.39 -8.21
CA MET A 153 -10.84 10.75 -7.71
C MET A 153 -10.84 11.13 -6.21
N ILE A 154 -10.73 10.16 -5.30
CA ILE A 154 -10.72 10.40 -3.84
C ILE A 154 -9.53 11.31 -3.47
N PHE A 155 -8.40 11.17 -4.17
CA PHE A 155 -7.19 11.96 -3.95
C PHE A 155 -7.24 13.42 -4.46
N LYS A 156 -8.26 13.82 -5.24
CA LYS A 156 -8.40 15.22 -5.71
C LYS A 156 -9.21 16.12 -4.79
N LYS A 157 -9.85 15.59 -3.75
CA LYS A 157 -10.70 16.41 -2.85
C LYS A 157 -9.93 17.41 -1.97
N GLN A 158 -8.59 17.49 -2.09
CA GLN A 158 -7.75 18.44 -1.34
C GLN A 158 -6.91 19.41 -2.19
N GLN A 159 -7.14 19.53 -3.50
CA GLN A 159 -6.36 20.48 -4.32
C GLN A 159 -7.20 21.44 -5.18
N THR A 160 -8.27 22.00 -4.59
CA THR A 160 -8.87 23.27 -5.06
C THR A 160 -9.44 24.02 -3.86
N SER A 161 -8.59 24.75 -3.15
CA SER A 161 -9.01 25.93 -2.38
C SER A 161 -7.85 26.90 -2.35
N ASP A 162 -7.44 27.32 -3.55
CA ASP A 162 -6.70 28.57 -3.73
C ASP A 162 -7.56 29.44 -4.66
N GLU A 163 -8.79 29.71 -4.21
CA GLU A 163 -9.56 30.82 -4.77
C GLU A 163 -8.99 32.11 -4.15
N PRO A 164 -8.61 33.10 -4.98
CA PRO A 164 -8.21 34.39 -4.45
C PRO A 164 -9.42 35.00 -3.73
N ILE A 165 -9.21 35.44 -2.49
CA ILE A 165 -10.20 36.19 -1.72
C ILE A 165 -10.58 37.43 -2.54
N PHE A 166 -11.70 37.35 -3.26
CA PHE A 166 -12.24 38.48 -3.99
C PHE A 166 -12.65 39.55 -2.98
N VAL A 167 -12.00 40.70 -3.10
CA VAL A 167 -12.30 41.94 -2.41
C VAL A 167 -13.78 42.27 -2.64
N SER A 168 -14.62 42.11 -1.61
CA SER A 168 -15.99 42.65 -1.64
C SER A 168 -15.92 44.16 -1.45
N ARG A 169 -15.91 44.87 -2.58
CA ARG A 169 -16.28 46.28 -2.69
C ARG A 169 -17.77 46.40 -2.36
N ILE A 170 -18.11 46.73 -1.12
CA ILE A 170 -19.45 47.25 -0.80
C ILE A 170 -19.37 48.77 -0.95
N ILE A 171 -19.95 49.28 -2.05
CA ILE A 171 -20.32 50.68 -2.22
C ILE A 171 -21.84 50.76 -2.10
N SER A 172 -22.28 51.84 -1.43
CA SER A 172 -23.63 52.41 -1.32
C SER A 172 -24.55 51.75 -0.28
N SER A 173 -25.17 52.51 0.64
CA SER A 173 -25.84 53.81 0.46
C SER A 173 -25.62 54.82 1.59
#